data_AF-A0A349B2V9-F1
#
_entry.id   AF-A0A349B2V9-F1
#
_cell.length_a   1.000
_cell.length_b   1.000
_cell.length_c   1.000
_cell.angle_alpha   90.00
_cell.angle_beta   90.00
_cell.angle_gamma   90.00
#
_symmetry.space_group_name_H-M   'P 1'
#
loop_
_entity.id
_entity.type
_entity.pdbx_description
1 polymer ?
#
loop_
_entity_poly.entity_id
_entity_poly.type
_entity_poly.pdbx_seq_one_letter_code
_entity_poly.pdbx_strand_id
1 'polypeptide(L)' 'AFFTTEVSEESDRRTGLLVEFSDTDKIFTNPADERTENYVTGRFG' A
#
# COMPACT_ATOMS: atom_id res chain seq x y z
N ALA A 1 -4.43 -7.62 -2.97
CA ALA A 1 -4.03 -7.02 -1.68
C ALA A 1 -2.79 -6.17 -1.90
N PHE A 2 -2.68 -5.01 -1.25
CA PHE A 2 -1.57 -4.07 -1.32
C PHE A 2 -0.89 -3.94 0.05
N PHE A 3 0.44 -3.98 0.07
CA PHE A 3 1.26 -3.95 1.28
C PHE A 3 2.37 -2.89 1.15
N THR A 4 2.75 -2.25 2.27
CA THR A 4 3.99 -1.46 2.38
C THR A 4 4.89 -2.02 3.47
N THR A 5 6.10 -1.49 3.58
CA THR A 5 7.00 -1.78 4.71
C THR A 5 6.99 -0.61 5.69
N GLU A 6 6.73 -0.91 6.96
CA GLU A 6 6.98 -0.01 8.08
C GLU A 6 8.36 -0.33 8.68
N VAL A 7 9.13 0.73 8.96
CA VAL A 7 10.44 0.64 9.60
C VAL A 7 10.31 1.20 11.02
N SER A 8 10.65 0.39 12.01
CA SER A 8 10.79 0.87 13.39
C SER A 8 12.06 1.70 13.50
N GLU A 9 11.99 2.92 14.04
CA GLU A 9 13.19 3.74 14.26
C GLU A 9 14.04 3.26 15.45
N GLU A 10 13.42 2.53 16.38
CA GLU A 10 14.05 2.03 17.61
C GLU A 10 14.75 0.66 17.42
N SER A 11 14.32 -0.12 16.43
CA SER A 11 14.87 -1.44 16.14
C SER A 11 15.06 -1.60 14.64
N ASP A 12 16.11 -2.28 14.16
CA ASP A 12 16.32 -2.59 12.73
C ASP A 12 15.30 -3.62 12.17
N ARG A 13 14.07 -3.59 12.70
CA ARG A 13 12.99 -4.50 12.40
C ARG A 13 12.06 -3.85 11.39
N ARG A 14 11.89 -4.53 10.26
CA ARG A 14 10.95 -4.17 9.19
C ARG A 14 9.70 -5.04 9.28
N THR A 15 8.53 -4.42 9.19
CA THR A 15 7.25 -5.15 9.23
C THR A 15 6.43 -4.80 8.01
N GLY A 16 5.79 -5.79 7.38
CA GLY A 16 4.82 -5.55 6.33
C GLY A 16 3.52 -5.00 6.92
N LEU A 17 3.03 -3.90 6.36
CA LEU A 17 1.72 -3.32 6.67
C LEU A 17 0.77 -3.64 5.52
N LEU A 18 -0.32 -4.35 5.81
CA LEU A 18 -1.44 -4.49 4.87
C LEU A 18 -2.17 -3.16 4.78
N VAL A 19 -2.16 -2.54 3.61
CA VAL A 19 -2.83 -1.26 3.34
C VAL A 19 -4.25 -1.49 2.86
N GLU A 20 -4.43 -2.37 1.87
CA GLU A 20 -5.74 -2.62 1.29
C GLU A 20 -5.89 -4.09 0.85
N PHE A 21 -7.06 -4.66 1.13
CA PHE A 21 -7.45 -5.99 0.68
C PHE A 21 -8.85 -5.92 0.05
N SER A 22 -8.94 -6.27 -1.23
CA SER A 22 -10.18 -6.29 -2.01
C SER A 22 -9.95 -7.06 -3.32
N ASP A 23 -11.00 -7.23 -4.11
CA ASP A 23 -10.93 -7.76 -5.48
C ASP A 23 -9.92 -7.02 -6.35
N THR A 24 -9.27 -7.76 -7.25
CA THR A 24 -8.27 -7.24 -8.20
C THR A 24 -8.82 -6.07 -9.00
N ASP A 25 -10.02 -6.20 -9.57
CA ASP A 25 -10.63 -5.13 -10.36
C ASP A 25 -10.78 -3.85 -9.56
N LYS A 26 -11.20 -3.95 -8.30
CA LYS A 26 -11.33 -2.77 -7.43
C LYS A 26 -9.97 -2.15 -7.12
N ILE A 27 -8.97 -2.94 -6.74
CA ILE A 27 -7.63 -2.44 -6.40
C ILE A 27 -6.98 -1.69 -7.58
N PHE A 28 -7.15 -2.16 -8.82
CA PHE A 28 -6.47 -1.59 -9.99
C PHE A 28 -7.29 -0.58 -10.80
N THR A 29 -8.57 -0.36 -10.48
CA THR A 29 -9.41 0.61 -11.20
C THR A 29 -9.92 1.75 -10.32
N ASN A 30 -10.35 1.46 -9.08
CA ASN A 30 -10.88 2.43 -8.14
C ASN A 30 -10.61 1.97 -6.69
N PRO A 31 -9.33 1.98 -6.27
CA PRO A 31 -8.95 1.60 -4.92
C PRO A 31 -9.58 2.53 -3.87
N ALA A 32 -9.78 2.02 -2.66
CA ALA A 32 -10.39 2.78 -1.58
C ALA A 32 -9.38 3.56 -0.71
N ASP A 33 -8.11 3.14 -0.69
CA ASP A 33 -7.04 3.82 0.04
C ASP A 33 -6.21 4.70 -0.92
N GLU A 34 -6.02 5.97 -0.56
CA GLU A 34 -5.25 6.95 -1.35
C GLU A 34 -3.80 6.50 -1.59
N ARG A 35 -3.19 5.74 -0.66
CA ARG A 35 -1.83 5.21 -0.85
C ARG A 35 -1.83 4.15 -1.95
N THR A 36 -2.86 3.32 -2.03
CA THR A 36 -3.05 2.36 -3.13
C THR A 36 -3.33 3.10 -4.44
N GLU A 37 -4.17 4.14 -4.42
CA GLU A 37 -4.47 4.97 -5.60
C GLU A 37 -3.21 5.62 -6.17
N ASN A 38 -2.45 6.29 -5.30
CA ASN A 38 -1.17 6.87 -5.68
C ASN A 38 -0.27 5.78 -6.26
N TYR A 39 -0.24 4.57 -5.64
CA TYR A 39 0.55 3.38 -6.06
C TYR A 39 0.28 2.98 -7.50
N VAL A 40 -1.00 2.72 -7.76
CA VAL A 40 -1.47 2.24 -9.05
C VAL A 40 -1.38 3.31 -10.13
N THR A 41 -1.63 4.57 -9.80
CA THR A 41 -1.61 5.68 -10.78
C THR A 41 -0.20 6.23 -11.04
N GLY A 42 0.81 5.82 -10.28
CA GLY A 42 2.18 6.26 -10.44
C GLY A 42 2.43 7.71 -9.98
N ARG A 43 1.62 8.23 -9.05
CA ARG A 43 1.77 9.58 -8.48
C ARG A 43 2.85 9.65 -7.38
N PHE A 44 3.90 8.84 -7.46
CA PHE A 44 5.10 9.04 -6.62
C PHE A 44 6.14 9.74 -7.47
N GLY A 45 6.61 10.88 -6.95
CA GLY A 45 7.81 11.55 -7.43
C GLY A 45 9.06 10.82 -6.96
#